data_AF-A0A2N9AVI0-F1
#
_entry.id   AF-A0A2N9AVI0-F1
#
_cell.length_a   1.000
_cell.length_b   1.000
_cell.length_c   1.000
_cell.angle_alpha   90.00
_cell.angle_beta   90.00
_cell.angle_gamma   90.00
#
_symmetry.space_group_name_H-M   'P 1'
#
loop_
_entity.id
_entity.type
_entity.pdbx_description
1 polymer ?
#
loop_
_entity_poly.entity_id
_entity_poly.type
_entity_poly.pdbx_seq_one_letter_code
_entity_poly.pdbx_strand_id
1 'polypeptide(L)' 'MDVNRLDETEAVLARTDRAWRSEMVRLYGPDGVLRFGYRCEGRGEDGTPVRRAFEARQHAIASWRRERRAQA' A
#
# COMPACT_ATOMS: atom_id res chain seq x y z
N MET A 1 -14.73 8.30 -19.61
CA MET A 1 -13.36 8.80 -19.87
C MET A 1 -12.50 8.37 -18.67
N ASP A 2 -12.63 7.10 -18.25
CA ASP A 2 -12.27 6.68 -16.88
C ASP A 2 -11.25 5.55 -16.83
N VAL A 3 -10.98 4.85 -17.94
CA VAL A 3 -9.91 3.83 -18.03
C VAL A 3 -8.58 4.41 -17.56
N ASN A 4 -8.27 5.64 -17.96
CA ASN A 4 -7.04 6.33 -17.58
C ASN A 4 -6.94 6.58 -16.05
N ARG A 5 -8.06 6.83 -15.36
CA ARG A 5 -8.06 7.04 -13.89
C ARG A 5 -7.87 5.73 -13.12
N LEU A 6 -8.45 4.63 -13.59
CA LEU A 6 -8.21 3.33 -12.96
C LEU A 6 -6.77 2.89 -13.15
N ASP A 7 -6.22 3.03 -14.35
CA ASP A 7 -4.81 2.72 -14.65
C ASP A 7 -3.85 3.59 -13.81
N GLU A 8 -4.13 4.89 -13.67
CA GLU A 8 -3.38 5.80 -12.80
C GLU A 8 -3.41 5.34 -11.33
N THR A 9 -4.60 5.02 -10.80
CA THR A 9 -4.70 4.57 -9.40
C THR A 9 -4.07 3.20 -9.18
N GLU A 10 -4.09 2.31 -10.17
CA GLU A 10 -3.42 1.02 -10.14
C GLU A 10 -1.89 1.17 -10.14
N ALA A 11 -1.35 2.08 -10.96
CA ALA A 11 0.08 2.40 -10.96
C ALA A 11 0.54 2.99 -9.60
N VAL A 12 -0.26 3.89 -9.02
CA VAL A 12 0.01 4.46 -7.68
C VAL A 12 -0.07 3.38 -6.60
N LEU A 13 -1.04 2.47 -6.68
CA LEU A 13 -1.16 1.35 -5.76
C LEU A 13 0.06 0.41 -5.86
N ALA A 14 0.48 0.03 -7.06
CA ALA A 14 1.65 -0.82 -7.26
C ALA A 14 2.93 -0.19 -6.68
N ARG A 15 3.13 1.11 -6.89
CA ARG A 15 4.29 1.85 -6.36
C ARG A 15 4.28 1.89 -4.83
N THR A 16 3.15 2.21 -4.22
CA THR A 16 3.03 2.32 -2.76
C THR A 16 3.10 0.96 -2.07
N ASP A 17 2.52 -0.09 -2.66
CA ASP A 17 2.64 -1.46 -2.18
C ASP A 17 4.11 -1.92 -2.19
N ARG A 18 4.83 -1.69 -3.29
CA ARG A 18 6.27 -2.01 -3.38
C ARG A 18 7.09 -1.28 -2.31
N ALA A 19 6.84 0.00 -2.09
CA ALA A 19 7.55 0.78 -1.07
C ALA A 19 7.31 0.19 0.34
N TRP A 20 6.06 -0.11 0.68
CA TRP A 20 5.73 -0.72 1.96
C TRP A 20 6.34 -2.12 2.11
N ARG A 21 6.30 -2.97 1.06
CA ARG A 21 6.94 -4.30 1.09
C ARG A 21 8.44 -4.21 1.32
N SER A 22 9.13 -3.24 0.70
CA SER A 22 10.56 -3.01 0.94
C SER A 22 10.85 -2.68 2.40
N GLU A 23 10.03 -1.82 3.04
CA GLU A 23 10.18 -1.51 4.47
C GLU A 23 9.90 -2.71 5.36
N MET A 24 8.87 -3.51 5.03
CA MET A 24 8.54 -4.74 5.75
C MET A 24 9.68 -5.77 5.67
N VAL A 25 10.31 -5.90 4.49
CA VAL A 25 11.47 -6.78 4.32
C VAL A 25 12.68 -6.26 5.09
N ARG A 26 12.91 -4.94 5.09
CA ARG A 26 14.00 -4.32 5.83
C ARG A 26 13.88 -4.51 7.34
N LEU A 27 12.66 -4.43 7.89
CA LEU A 27 12.40 -4.52 9.32
C LEU A 27 12.28 -5.96 9.83
N TYR A 28 11.63 -6.83 9.06
CA TYR A 28 11.18 -8.14 9.52
C TYR A 28 11.73 -9.31 8.69
N GLY A 29 12.60 -9.03 7.72
CA GLY A 29 13.16 -10.02 6.80
C GLY A 29 12.20 -10.40 5.66
N PRO A 30 12.60 -11.34 4.79
CA PRO A 30 11.87 -11.68 3.57
C PRO A 30 10.41 -12.13 3.81
N ASP A 31 10.14 -12.76 4.95
CA ASP A 31 8.79 -13.20 5.35
C ASP A 31 7.97 -12.10 6.05
N GLY A 32 8.54 -10.90 6.22
CA GLY A 32 7.93 -9.81 7.00
C GLY A 32 6.51 -9.48 6.56
N VAL A 33 6.29 -9.42 5.25
CA VAL A 33 4.96 -9.17 4.67
C VAL A 33 3.97 -10.28 5.01
N LEU A 34 4.40 -11.55 4.94
CA LEU A 34 3.56 -12.70 5.22
C LEU A 34 3.14 -12.74 6.71
N ARG A 35 4.10 -12.46 7.60
CA ARG A 35 3.89 -12.57 9.06
C ARG A 35 3.13 -11.38 9.64
N PHE A 36 3.45 -10.16 9.17
CA PHE A 36 2.99 -8.92 9.80
C PHE A 36 2.07 -8.08 8.92
N GLY A 37 1.86 -8.44 7.64
CA GLY A 37 1.14 -7.60 6.68
C GLY A 37 -0.33 -7.31 7.00
N TYR A 38 -0.94 -8.14 7.86
CA TYR A 38 -2.31 -7.97 8.36
C TYR A 38 -2.38 -7.69 9.86
N ARG A 39 -1.23 -7.48 10.52
CA ARG A 39 -1.15 -7.23 11.97
C ARG A 39 -0.84 -5.76 12.26
N CYS A 40 -0.97 -5.36 13.52
CA CYS A 40 -0.69 -3.99 13.95
C CYS A 40 0.79 -3.63 13.77
N GLU A 41 1.68 -4.61 13.92
CA GLU A 41 3.13 -4.48 13.76
C GLU A 41 3.52 -4.09 12.32
N GLY A 42 2.77 -4.56 11.33
CA GLY A 42 2.98 -4.21 9.92
C GLY A 42 2.56 -2.77 9.56
N ARG A 43 1.90 -2.07 10.50
CA ARG A 43 1.63 -0.63 10.36
C ARG A 43 2.85 0.21 10.72
N GLY A 44 3.78 -0.35 11.51
CA GLY A 44 4.90 0.40 12.07
C GLY A 44 4.49 1.47 13.09
N GLU A 45 5.46 2.06 13.78
CA GLU A 45 5.20 3.13 14.76
C GLU A 45 5.07 4.49 14.10
N ASP A 46 4.39 5.43 14.76
CA ASP A 46 4.21 6.79 14.24
C ASP A 46 5.55 7.48 14.00
N GLY A 47 5.66 8.20 12.88
CA GLY A 47 6.90 8.86 12.45
C GLY A 47 7.92 7.95 11.75
N THR A 48 7.75 6.62 11.77
CA THR A 48 8.67 5.69 11.09
C THR A 48 8.48 5.65 9.56
N PRO A 49 9.51 5.29 8.79
CA PRO A 49 9.39 5.11 7.34
C PRO A 49 8.32 4.06 6.94
N VAL A 50 8.24 2.95 7.68
CA VAL A 50 7.23 1.90 7.44
C VAL A 50 5.81 2.42 7.66
N ARG A 51 5.60 3.31 8.64
CA ARG A 51 4.30 3.94 8.88
C ARG A 51 3.87 4.84 7.74
N ARG A 52 4.78 5.69 7.26
CA ARG A 52 4.52 6.54 6.08
C ARG A 52 4.18 5.71 4.85
N ALA A 53 4.92 4.62 4.62
CA ALA A 53 4.66 3.71 3.52
C ALA A 53 3.31 2.98 3.65
N PHE A 54 2.95 2.56 4.86
CA PHE A 54 1.66 1.94 5.16
C PHE A 54 0.49 2.90 4.89
N GLU A 55 0.58 4.14 5.37
CA GLU A 55 -0.45 5.17 5.17
C GLU A 55 -0.61 5.52 3.69
N ALA A 56 0.50 5.73 2.96
CA ALA A 56 0.47 5.97 1.53
C ALA A 56 -0.22 4.82 0.76
N ARG A 57 0.06 3.57 1.15
CA ARG A 57 -0.60 2.38 0.60
C ARG A 57 -2.10 2.36 0.92
N GLN A 58 -2.52 2.70 2.14
CA GLN A 58 -3.95 2.76 2.49
C GLN A 58 -4.69 3.82 1.66
N HIS A 59 -4.09 4.98 1.46
CA HIS A 59 -4.65 6.02 0.59
C HIS A 59 -4.77 5.54 -0.87
N ALA A 60 -3.74 4.87 -1.41
CA ALA A 60 -3.79 4.33 -2.76
C ALA A 60 -4.87 3.25 -2.92
N ILE A 61 -5.02 2.34 -1.95
CA ILE A 61 -6.09 1.33 -1.92
C ILE A 61 -7.46 1.99 -1.92
N ALA A 62 -7.66 3.03 -1.11
CA ALA A 62 -8.94 3.75 -1.04
C ALA A 62 -9.29 4.42 -2.38
N SER A 63 -8.33 5.09 -3.01
CA SER A 63 -8.49 5.69 -4.34
C SER A 63 -8.82 4.65 -5.41
N TRP A 64 -8.03 3.57 -5.52
CA TRP A 64 -8.28 2.50 -6.49
C TRP A 64 -9.66 1.85 -6.28
N ARG A 65 -10.07 1.59 -5.04
CA ARG A 65 -11.41 1.04 -4.74
C ARG A 65 -12.52 1.99 -5.16
N ARG A 66 -12.33 3.30 -5.02
CA ARG A 66 -13.30 4.31 -5.44
C ARG A 66 -13.46 4.29 -6.96
N GLU A 67 -12.35 4.38 -7.70
CA GLU A 67 -12.39 4.36 -9.17
C GLU A 67 -12.92 3.02 -9.70
N ARG A 68 -12.52 1.89 -9.10
CA ARG A 68 -13.01 0.57 -9.52
C ARG A 68 -14.51 0.37 -9.30
N ARG A 69 -15.10 0.98 -8.26
CA ARG A 69 -16.56 0.97 -8.06
C ARG A 69 -17.28 1.90 -9.03
N ALA A 70 -16.66 2.99 -9.45
CA ALA A 70 -17.25 3.92 -10.41
C ALA A 70 -17.33 3.34 -11.83
N GLN A 71 -16.53 2.31 -12.13
CA GLN A 71 -16.48 1.61 -13.42
C GLN A 71 -17.24 0.28 -13.45
N ALA A 72 -17.73 -0.18 -12.29
CA ALA A 72 -18.53 -1.39 -12.16
C ALA A 72 -20.02 -1.08 -12.35
#